data_AF-A0A8H5BDM6-F1
#
_entry.id   AF-A0A8H5BDM6-F1
#
_cell.length_a   1.000
_cell.length_b   1.000
_cell.length_c   1.000
_cell.angle_alpha   90.00
_cell.angle_beta   90.00
_cell.angle_gamma   90.00
#
_symmetry.space_group_name_H-M   'P 1'
#
loop_
_entity.id
_entity.type
_entity.pdbx_description
1 polymer ?
#
loop_
_entity_poly.entity_id
_entity_poly.type
_entity_poly.pdbx_seq_one_letter_code
_entity_poly.pdbx_strand_id
1 'polypeptide(L)'
;MAIITGLTLDCVKTSARKDDTEAPGSPALSGRVSVEPGALTPVGSNIVTPFEMAYYYGPPENGSEPPQLYYRSNMAEAPFPLPEPGDKWFKVPAKDIESAFDKVLTRKVWAIVAPKVIAVFKRRGIRYASLTMVRFSTPDEATGKRTLGPLVVWIATYPGTTSPAQAQEASPEILEVFEHHGVSGVVAEFYEATIERLGGRHLMHNVDETSARPTETR
;
A
#
# COMPACT_ATOMS: atom_id res chain seq x y z
N MET A 1 13.20 12.47 25.83
CA MET A 1 13.36 12.47 24.37
C MET A 1 13.72 11.06 23.94
N ALA A 2 12.82 10.36 23.24
CA ALA A 2 13.08 9.03 22.69
C ALA A 2 12.79 9.08 21.19
N ILE A 3 13.84 8.91 20.39
CA ILE A 3 13.75 8.77 18.93
C ILE A 3 13.47 7.29 18.69
N ILE A 4 12.22 6.96 18.33
CA ILE A 4 11.88 5.63 17.82
C ILE A 4 12.07 5.68 16.31
N THR A 5 13.23 5.23 15.86
CA THR A 5 13.54 4.92 14.48
C THR A 5 12.72 3.68 14.09
N GLY A 6 11.62 3.88 13.37
CA GLY A 6 10.78 2.80 12.86
C GLY A 6 11.36 2.22 11.57
N LEU A 7 12.13 1.13 11.70
CA LEU A 7 12.41 0.18 10.62
C LEU A 7 11.11 -0.57 10.28
N THR A 8 10.62 -0.45 9.05
CA THR A 8 9.73 -1.46 8.46
C THR A 8 9.93 -1.52 6.95
N LEU A 9 10.73 -2.49 6.49
CA LEU A 9 10.43 -3.24 5.27
C LEU A 9 11.31 -4.50 5.28
N ASP A 10 10.77 -5.57 5.84
CA ASP A 10 11.14 -6.95 5.48
C ASP A 10 10.04 -7.88 5.97
N CYS A 11 9.14 -8.25 5.05
CA CYS A 11 8.64 -9.61 4.87
C CYS A 11 7.52 -9.62 3.81
N VAL A 12 7.90 -9.75 2.54
CA VAL A 12 7.18 -10.65 1.63
C VAL A 12 8.22 -11.54 0.98
N LYS A 13 8.55 -12.62 1.69
CA LYS A 13 9.27 -13.76 1.14
C LYS A 13 8.39 -14.99 1.37
N THR A 14 7.65 -15.38 0.35
CA THR A 14 7.17 -16.76 0.24
C THR A 14 8.18 -17.51 -0.62
N SER A 15 9.04 -18.28 0.06
CA SER A 15 9.84 -19.34 -0.55
C SER A 15 9.01 -20.61 -0.55
N ALA A 16 8.83 -21.21 -1.72
CA ALA A 16 8.71 -22.66 -1.84
C ALA A 16 9.69 -23.11 -2.92
N ARG A 17 10.88 -23.54 -2.49
CA ARG A 17 11.82 -24.28 -3.32
C ARG A 17 11.40 -25.76 -3.25
N LYS A 18 11.01 -26.34 -4.38
CA LYS A 18 11.04 -27.78 -4.60
C LYS A 18 11.59 -28.01 -6.00
N ASP A 19 12.68 -28.74 -6.08
CA ASP A 19 13.43 -29.00 -7.31
C ASP A 19 12.61 -29.80 -8.35
N ASP A 20 12.95 -29.47 -9.59
CA ASP A 20 12.81 -30.17 -10.88
C ASP A 20 11.42 -30.47 -11.44
N THR A 21 11.04 -29.66 -12.45
CA THR A 21 10.64 -30.06 -13.83
C THR A 21 9.56 -29.11 -14.38
N GLU A 22 9.93 -28.45 -15.48
CA GLU A 22 9.12 -27.64 -16.41
C GLU A 22 8.37 -26.41 -15.86
N ALA A 23 8.70 -25.24 -16.43
CA ALA A 23 8.10 -23.97 -16.10
C ALA A 23 6.63 -23.87 -16.54
N PRO A 24 5.68 -23.52 -15.65
CA PRO A 24 4.43 -22.90 -16.05
C PRO A 24 4.55 -21.38 -15.91
N GLY A 25 4.23 -20.64 -16.97
CA GLY A 25 4.16 -19.18 -16.91
C GLY A 25 3.19 -18.73 -15.82
N SER A 26 3.59 -17.74 -15.02
CA SER A 26 2.72 -17.11 -14.03
C SER A 26 1.47 -16.54 -14.71
N PRO A 27 0.25 -16.98 -14.37
CA PRO A 27 -0.95 -16.34 -14.86
C PRO A 27 -1.23 -15.12 -13.96
N ALA A 28 -1.03 -13.92 -14.48
CA ALA A 28 -1.66 -12.73 -13.92
C ALA A 28 -3.16 -12.85 -14.18
N LEU A 29 -3.90 -13.33 -13.19
CA LEU A 29 -5.34 -13.58 -13.27
C LEU A 29 -6.09 -12.27 -13.05
N SER A 30 -6.45 -11.60 -14.13
CA SER A 30 -7.57 -10.66 -14.03
C SER A 30 -8.85 -11.45 -13.69
N GLY A 31 -9.49 -11.06 -12.59
CA GLY A 31 -10.68 -11.73 -12.04
C GLY A 31 -11.98 -11.07 -12.48
N ARG A 32 -13.01 -11.90 -12.69
CA ARG A 32 -14.39 -11.44 -12.88
C ARG A 32 -15.06 -11.25 -11.52
N VAL A 33 -15.65 -10.08 -11.30
CA VAL A 33 -16.41 -9.78 -10.09
C VAL A 33 -17.90 -9.68 -10.41
N SER A 34 -18.74 -10.06 -9.45
CA SER A 34 -20.18 -9.84 -9.52
C SER A 34 -20.50 -8.39 -9.15
N VAL A 35 -21.50 -7.81 -9.81
CA VAL A 35 -21.85 -6.39 -9.65
C VAL A 35 -23.14 -6.28 -8.86
N GLU A 36 -23.06 -5.74 -7.64
CA GLU A 36 -24.23 -5.52 -6.78
C GLU A 36 -25.01 -4.24 -7.18
N PRO A 37 -26.35 -4.29 -7.30
CA PRO A 37 -27.17 -3.11 -7.63
C PRO A 37 -27.08 -2.05 -6.52
N GLY A 38 -26.32 -0.98 -6.76
CA GLY A 38 -26.11 0.12 -5.81
C GLY A 38 -24.64 0.46 -5.56
N ALA A 39 -23.73 -0.46 -5.88
CA ALA A 39 -22.29 -0.25 -5.70
C ALA A 39 -21.66 0.78 -6.66
N LEU A 40 -22.43 1.24 -7.66
CA LEU A 40 -21.96 2.12 -8.74
C LEU A 40 -22.31 3.59 -8.52
N THR A 41 -23.10 3.90 -7.50
CA THR A 41 -23.48 5.29 -7.20
C THR A 41 -22.53 5.85 -6.15
N PRO A 42 -21.86 6.99 -6.39
CA PRO A 42 -21.09 7.67 -5.37
C PRO A 42 -21.98 8.07 -4.19
N VAL A 43 -21.58 7.71 -2.97
CA VAL A 43 -22.29 8.14 -1.75
C VAL A 43 -21.71 9.49 -1.31
N GLY A 44 -22.08 10.56 -2.02
CA GLY A 44 -21.61 11.93 -1.77
C GLY A 44 -20.60 12.45 -2.81
N SER A 45 -20.22 13.72 -2.71
CA SER A 45 -19.27 14.37 -3.62
C SER A 45 -17.83 13.93 -3.32
N ASN A 46 -17.07 13.51 -4.35
CA ASN A 46 -15.65 13.10 -4.27
C ASN A 46 -15.35 11.84 -3.43
N ILE A 47 -16.30 10.91 -3.40
CA ILE A 47 -16.15 9.64 -2.70
C ILE A 47 -16.08 8.54 -3.77
N VAL A 48 -15.06 7.68 -3.66
CA VAL A 48 -14.97 6.47 -4.49
C VAL A 48 -16.25 5.66 -4.34
N THR A 49 -16.72 5.09 -5.45
CA THR A 49 -17.90 4.23 -5.40
C THR A 49 -17.63 3.01 -4.52
N PRO A 50 -18.65 2.40 -3.88
CA PRO A 50 -18.44 1.14 -3.15
C PRO A 50 -17.77 0.05 -4.00
N PHE A 51 -18.05 0.04 -5.31
CA PHE A 51 -17.40 -0.86 -6.26
C PHE A 51 -15.90 -0.57 -6.41
N GLU A 52 -15.54 0.69 -6.65
CA GLU A 52 -14.13 1.11 -6.72
C GLU A 52 -13.41 0.84 -5.39
N MET A 53 -14.04 1.14 -4.26
CA MET A 53 -13.50 0.89 -2.92
C MET A 53 -13.10 -0.57 -2.72
N ALA A 54 -13.94 -1.50 -3.15
CA ALA A 54 -13.71 -2.93 -3.00
C ALA A 54 -12.69 -3.50 -4.00
N TYR A 55 -12.57 -2.90 -5.19
CA TYR A 55 -11.87 -3.53 -6.32
C TYR A 55 -10.74 -2.68 -6.93
N TYR A 56 -10.42 -1.51 -6.37
CA TYR A 56 -9.41 -0.61 -6.96
C TYR A 56 -8.03 -1.25 -7.14
N TYR A 57 -7.63 -2.17 -6.25
CA TYR A 57 -6.34 -2.88 -6.33
C TYR A 57 -6.43 -4.23 -7.06
N GLY A 58 -7.62 -4.63 -7.48
CA GLY A 58 -7.86 -5.92 -8.13
C GLY A 58 -8.89 -6.78 -7.39
N PRO A 59 -9.16 -7.99 -7.90
CA PRO A 59 -10.02 -8.96 -7.23
C PRO A 59 -9.35 -9.51 -5.96
N PRO A 60 -10.12 -10.04 -4.99
CA PRO A 60 -9.57 -10.81 -3.88
C PRO A 60 -8.81 -12.04 -4.40
N GLU A 61 -7.57 -12.21 -3.94
CA GLU A 61 -6.74 -13.37 -4.27
C GLU A 61 -6.60 -14.29 -3.06
N ASN A 62 -6.82 -15.60 -3.25
CA ASN A 62 -6.58 -16.64 -2.24
C ASN A 62 -7.24 -16.38 -0.86
N GLY A 63 -8.41 -15.72 -0.85
CA GLY A 63 -9.16 -15.42 0.37
C GLY A 63 -8.63 -14.22 1.16
N SER A 64 -7.62 -13.50 0.66
CA SER A 64 -7.23 -12.20 1.21
C SER A 64 -8.06 -11.11 0.54
N GLU A 65 -8.73 -10.30 1.36
CA GLU A 65 -9.38 -9.08 0.87
C GLU A 65 -8.30 -8.04 0.50
N PRO A 66 -8.44 -7.37 -0.65
CA PRO A 66 -7.55 -6.28 -1.00
C PRO A 66 -7.79 -5.08 -0.07
N PRO A 67 -6.81 -4.17 0.07
CA PRO A 67 -7.00 -2.94 0.81
C PRO A 67 -8.20 -2.13 0.29
N GLN A 68 -9.07 -1.65 1.18
CA GLN A 68 -10.24 -0.87 0.77
C GLN A 68 -9.88 0.60 0.59
N LEU A 69 -9.78 1.05 -0.67
CA LEU A 69 -9.50 2.44 -1.02
C LEU A 69 -10.73 3.28 -0.69
N TYR A 70 -10.60 4.37 0.07
CA TYR A 70 -11.72 5.29 0.30
C TYR A 70 -11.49 6.69 -0.28
N TYR A 71 -10.25 7.02 -0.69
CA TYR A 71 -9.95 8.27 -1.37
C TYR A 71 -8.67 8.17 -2.20
N ARG A 72 -8.66 8.80 -3.38
CA ARG A 72 -7.46 9.05 -4.18
C ARG A 72 -7.50 10.44 -4.82
N SER A 73 -6.33 11.08 -5.00
CA SER A 73 -6.27 12.47 -5.47
C SER A 73 -6.49 12.65 -6.98
N ASN A 74 -6.31 11.62 -7.78
CA ASN A 74 -6.36 11.69 -9.25
C ASN A 74 -7.69 11.20 -9.86
N MET A 75 -8.80 11.23 -9.11
CA MET A 75 -10.10 10.72 -9.58
C MET A 75 -10.55 11.35 -10.90
N ALA A 76 -10.34 12.66 -11.07
CA ALA A 76 -10.75 13.38 -12.27
C ALA A 76 -9.88 13.09 -13.49
N GLU A 77 -8.57 12.86 -13.28
CA GLU A 77 -7.59 12.64 -14.36
C GLU A 77 -7.59 11.18 -14.84
N ALA A 78 -7.84 10.24 -13.92
CA ALA A 78 -7.86 8.82 -14.18
C ALA A 78 -9.12 8.19 -13.56
N PRO A 79 -10.30 8.28 -14.22
CA PRO A 79 -11.51 7.64 -13.73
C PRO A 79 -11.33 6.12 -13.61
N PHE A 80 -11.91 5.51 -12.57
CA PHE A 80 -11.91 4.07 -12.43
C PHE A 80 -13.00 3.47 -13.32
N PRO A 81 -12.72 2.40 -14.09
CA PRO A 81 -13.71 1.82 -14.98
C PRO A 81 -14.81 1.17 -14.15
N LEU A 82 -16.07 1.53 -14.44
CA LEU A 82 -17.26 1.00 -13.79
C LEU A 82 -18.03 0.10 -14.77
N PRO A 83 -18.67 -0.98 -14.30
CA PRO A 83 -19.58 -1.78 -15.11
C PRO A 83 -20.79 -0.97 -15.58
N GLU A 84 -21.33 -1.36 -16.73
CA GLU A 84 -22.58 -0.80 -17.24
C GLU A 84 -23.79 -1.43 -16.51
N PRO A 85 -24.90 -0.69 -16.34
CA PRO A 85 -26.12 -1.26 -15.77
C PRO A 85 -26.59 -2.50 -16.56
N GLY A 86 -26.64 -3.65 -15.88
CA GLY A 86 -27.02 -4.93 -16.49
C GLY A 86 -25.86 -5.90 -16.72
N ASP A 87 -24.62 -5.44 -16.54
CA ASP A 87 -23.45 -6.30 -16.59
C ASP A 87 -23.47 -7.34 -15.46
N LYS A 88 -23.44 -8.63 -15.85
CA LYS A 88 -23.35 -9.74 -14.90
C LYS A 88 -21.93 -9.98 -14.39
N TRP A 89 -20.94 -9.60 -15.20
CA TRP A 89 -19.53 -9.86 -14.95
C TRP A 89 -18.72 -8.66 -15.42
N PHE A 90 -17.93 -8.09 -14.51
CA PHE A 90 -17.00 -7.03 -14.83
C PHE A 90 -15.57 -7.49 -14.60
N LYS A 91 -14.68 -7.08 -15.51
CA LYS A 91 -13.26 -7.41 -15.42
C LYS A 91 -12.53 -6.25 -14.75
N VAL A 92 -11.90 -6.53 -13.61
CA VAL A 92 -11.15 -5.52 -12.86
C VAL A 92 -9.65 -5.68 -13.17
N PRO A 93 -8.92 -4.58 -13.42
CA PRO A 93 -7.47 -4.62 -13.54
C PRO A 93 -6.83 -5.08 -12.22
N ALA A 94 -6.04 -6.15 -12.26
CA ALA A 94 -5.19 -6.52 -11.13
C ALA A 94 -3.98 -5.58 -11.07
N LYS A 95 -3.63 -5.10 -9.87
CA LYS A 95 -2.46 -4.24 -9.66
C LYS A 95 -1.38 -4.99 -8.90
N ASP A 96 -0.18 -4.99 -9.44
CA ASP A 96 1.02 -5.44 -8.75
C ASP A 96 1.72 -4.26 -8.08
N ILE A 97 2.24 -4.46 -6.87
CA ILE A 97 3.04 -3.45 -6.18
C ILE A 97 4.46 -3.48 -6.72
N GLU A 98 4.91 -2.33 -7.20
CA GLU A 98 6.26 -2.10 -7.71
C GLU A 98 7.03 -1.11 -6.83
N SER A 99 8.36 -1.19 -6.90
CA SER A 99 9.23 -0.24 -6.18
C SER A 99 9.00 1.19 -6.64
N ALA A 100 8.78 2.09 -5.68
CA ALA A 100 8.70 3.53 -5.95
C ALA A 100 10.06 4.22 -6.12
N PHE A 101 11.12 3.64 -5.55
CA PHE A 101 12.43 4.30 -5.57
C PHE A 101 13.04 4.27 -6.95
N ASP A 102 13.41 5.45 -7.44
CA ASP A 102 14.04 5.65 -8.73
C ASP A 102 15.05 6.80 -8.68
N LYS A 103 15.33 7.42 -9.84
CA LYS A 103 16.27 8.54 -9.96
C LYS A 103 15.75 9.83 -9.31
N VAL A 104 14.43 10.01 -9.23
CA VAL A 104 13.76 11.21 -8.69
C VAL A 104 13.47 11.00 -7.21
N LEU A 105 12.67 9.99 -6.87
CA LEU A 105 12.40 9.61 -5.49
C LEU A 105 13.51 8.69 -5.00
N THR A 106 14.61 9.27 -4.54
CA THR A 106 15.71 8.53 -3.91
C THR A 106 15.43 8.30 -2.43
N ARG A 107 16.15 7.35 -1.80
CA ARG A 107 16.09 7.14 -0.34
C ARG A 107 16.42 8.40 0.47
N LYS A 108 17.31 9.26 -0.04
CA LYS A 108 17.69 10.52 0.61
C LYS A 108 16.54 11.53 0.57
N VAL A 109 15.87 11.66 -0.58
CA VAL A 109 14.69 12.53 -0.72
C VAL A 109 13.56 12.03 0.19
N TRP A 110 13.32 10.72 0.21
CA TRP A 110 12.31 10.12 1.08
C TRP A 110 12.55 10.39 2.57
N ALA A 111 13.80 10.30 3.02
CA ALA A 111 14.16 10.61 4.41
C ALA A 111 13.85 12.06 4.83
N ILE A 112 13.69 12.97 3.88
CA ILE A 112 13.32 14.38 4.11
C ILE A 112 11.81 14.58 3.96
N VAL A 113 11.21 13.98 2.94
CA VAL A 113 9.78 14.16 2.59
C VAL A 113 8.87 13.45 3.58
N ALA A 114 9.17 12.21 3.96
CA ALA A 114 8.28 11.43 4.82
C ALA A 114 8.00 12.10 6.18
N PRO A 115 8.99 12.64 6.91
CA PRO A 115 8.73 13.39 8.15
C PRO A 115 7.84 14.63 7.94
N LYS A 116 7.95 15.32 6.80
CA LYS A 116 7.12 16.49 6.47
C LYS A 116 5.67 16.09 6.19
N VAL A 117 5.45 14.99 5.48
CA VAL A 117 4.11 14.39 5.28
C VAL A 117 3.50 13.98 6.63
N ILE A 118 4.28 13.33 7.50
CA ILE A 118 3.83 12.98 8.86
C ILE A 118 3.47 14.24 9.66
N ALA A 119 4.17 15.36 9.46
CA ALA A 119 3.80 16.62 10.09
C ALA A 119 2.45 17.16 9.59
N VAL A 120 2.11 16.97 8.30
CA VAL A 120 0.75 17.25 7.79
C VAL A 120 -0.28 16.40 8.53
N PHE A 121 -0.04 15.09 8.65
CA PHE A 121 -0.96 14.20 9.38
C PHE A 121 -1.20 14.66 10.81
N LYS A 122 -0.14 15.02 11.54
CA LYS A 122 -0.24 15.52 12.92
C LYS A 122 -1.07 16.81 13.01
N ARG A 123 -0.84 17.78 12.12
CA ARG A 123 -1.60 19.04 12.11
C ARG A 123 -3.08 18.82 11.78
N ARG A 124 -3.37 17.89 10.89
CA ARG A 124 -4.73 17.56 10.42
C ARG A 124 -5.45 16.53 11.29
N GLY A 125 -4.82 16.02 12.35
CA GLY A 125 -5.40 14.97 13.20
C GLY A 125 -5.58 13.62 12.50
N ILE A 126 -4.84 13.35 11.43
CA ILE A 126 -4.90 12.08 10.70
C ILE A 126 -4.11 11.02 11.47
N ARG A 127 -4.80 9.94 11.83
CA ARG A 127 -4.20 8.77 12.46
C ARG A 127 -3.80 7.74 11.41
N TYR A 128 -2.52 7.74 11.05
CA TYR A 128 -1.98 6.78 10.08
C TYR A 128 -1.41 5.54 10.77
N ALA A 129 -1.57 4.39 10.12
CA ALA A 129 -0.97 3.11 10.45
C ALA A 129 0.32 2.87 9.64
N SER A 130 0.36 3.30 8.38
CA SER A 130 1.50 3.16 7.49
C SER A 130 1.58 4.31 6.50
N LEU A 131 2.81 4.68 6.13
CA LEU A 131 3.12 5.66 5.09
C LEU A 131 4.21 5.06 4.20
N THR A 132 3.84 4.66 3.00
CA THR A 132 4.75 4.05 2.04
C THR A 132 4.67 4.74 0.68
N MET A 133 5.73 4.58 -0.11
CA MET A 133 5.73 4.97 -1.52
C MET A 133 5.70 3.70 -2.35
N VAL A 134 4.77 3.64 -3.30
CA VAL A 134 4.63 2.52 -4.23
C VAL A 134 4.40 3.03 -5.65
N ARG A 135 4.59 2.15 -6.62
CA ARG A 135 3.95 2.26 -7.92
C ARG A 135 3.07 1.04 -8.11
N PHE A 136 1.98 1.18 -8.84
CA PHE A 136 1.19 0.04 -9.25
C PHE A 136 1.47 -0.25 -10.71
N SER A 137 1.73 -1.50 -11.05
CA SER A 137 1.72 -1.95 -12.44
C SER A 137 0.44 -2.69 -12.76
N THR A 138 -0.10 -2.47 -13.95
CA THR A 138 -1.29 -3.18 -14.46
C THR A 138 -0.92 -3.89 -15.75
N PRO A 139 -1.26 -5.18 -15.92
CA PRO A 139 -1.05 -5.86 -17.19
C PRO A 139 -1.94 -5.26 -18.27
N ASP A 140 -1.36 -4.95 -19.42
CA ASP A 140 -2.08 -4.64 -20.64
C ASP A 140 -2.66 -5.94 -21.22
N GLU A 141 -3.95 -5.93 -21.50
CA GLU A 141 -4.69 -7.11 -21.93
C GLU A 141 -4.33 -7.58 -23.33
N ALA A 142 -4.06 -6.64 -24.24
CA ALA A 142 -3.80 -6.95 -25.65
C ALA A 142 -2.37 -7.47 -25.87
N THR A 143 -1.42 -6.96 -25.09
CA THR A 143 0.01 -7.20 -25.30
C THR A 143 0.67 -7.99 -24.18
N GLY A 144 0.01 -8.16 -23.04
CA GLY A 144 0.59 -8.73 -21.82
C GLY A 144 1.67 -7.85 -21.18
N LYS A 145 1.94 -6.66 -21.72
CA LYS A 145 2.97 -5.75 -21.19
C LYS A 145 2.43 -5.05 -19.96
N ARG A 146 3.26 -4.94 -18.92
CA ARG A 146 2.90 -4.16 -17.73
C ARG A 146 3.04 -2.67 -18.00
N THR A 147 1.97 -1.93 -17.72
CA THR A 147 1.99 -0.47 -17.67
C THR A 147 2.23 -0.03 -16.24
N LEU A 148 3.25 0.80 -16.04
CA LEU A 148 3.60 1.31 -14.73
C LEU A 148 2.85 2.63 -14.47
N GLY A 149 2.11 2.69 -13.37
CA GLY A 149 1.37 3.86 -12.92
C GLY A 149 2.24 4.97 -12.31
N PRO A 150 1.60 6.07 -11.85
CA PRO A 150 2.30 7.17 -11.20
C PRO A 150 2.92 6.74 -9.86
N LEU A 151 3.75 7.62 -9.30
CA LEU A 151 4.15 7.47 -7.90
C LEU A 151 2.94 7.64 -7.00
N VAL A 152 2.75 6.72 -6.08
CA VAL A 152 1.66 6.76 -5.10
C VAL A 152 2.24 6.90 -3.71
N VAL A 153 1.83 7.94 -2.99
CA VAL A 153 1.94 7.97 -1.53
C VAL A 153 0.76 7.19 -0.97
N TRP A 154 1.05 5.98 -0.51
CA TRP A 154 0.06 5.00 -0.11
C TRP A 154 -0.09 5.01 1.41
N ILE A 155 -1.24 5.48 1.86
CA ILE A 155 -1.46 5.89 3.25
C ILE A 155 -2.50 4.97 3.87
N ALA A 156 -2.03 4.12 4.77
CA ALA A 156 -2.92 3.31 5.60
C ALA A 156 -3.35 4.15 6.80
N THR A 157 -4.64 4.24 7.04
CA THR A 157 -5.22 4.90 8.22
C THR A 157 -5.88 3.88 9.14
N TYR A 158 -5.97 4.21 10.43
CA TYR A 158 -6.73 3.36 11.35
C TYR A 158 -8.22 3.42 11.01
N PRO A 159 -8.94 2.28 11.06
CA PRO A 159 -10.35 2.24 10.70
C PRO A 159 -11.19 3.26 11.46
N GLY A 160 -12.06 3.98 10.76
CA GLY A 160 -12.99 4.97 11.31
C GLY A 160 -12.33 6.24 11.85
N THR A 161 -11.03 6.45 11.63
CA THR A 161 -10.32 7.62 12.19
C THR A 161 -10.11 8.77 11.21
N THR A 162 -10.26 8.51 9.91
CA THR A 162 -10.04 9.49 8.84
C THR A 162 -11.19 9.37 7.84
N SER A 163 -11.87 10.48 7.54
CA SER A 163 -12.94 10.49 6.54
C SER A 163 -12.39 10.76 5.14
N PRO A 164 -13.10 10.37 4.06
CA PRO A 164 -12.73 10.75 2.70
C PRO A 164 -12.55 12.26 2.51
N ALA A 165 -13.39 13.08 3.15
CA ALA A 165 -13.27 14.55 3.10
C ALA A 165 -11.98 15.05 3.74
N GLN A 166 -11.59 14.48 4.88
CA GLN A 166 -10.33 14.82 5.55
C GLN A 166 -9.11 14.40 4.72
N ALA A 167 -9.17 13.23 4.08
CA ALA A 167 -8.14 12.79 3.14
C ALA A 167 -8.05 13.71 1.91
N GLN A 168 -9.20 14.14 1.39
CA GLN A 168 -9.28 15.11 0.31
C GLN A 168 -8.64 16.44 0.68
N GLU A 169 -9.00 17.01 1.83
CA GLU A 169 -8.46 18.29 2.29
C GLU A 169 -6.95 18.24 2.60
N ALA A 170 -6.44 17.10 3.07
CA ALA A 170 -5.02 16.94 3.37
C ALA A 170 -4.17 16.69 2.12
N SER A 171 -4.75 16.14 1.06
CA SER A 171 -4.01 15.71 -0.13
C SER A 171 -3.21 16.82 -0.81
N PRO A 172 -3.75 18.03 -1.05
CA PRO A 172 -2.96 19.12 -1.66
C PRO A 172 -1.70 19.46 -0.86
N GLU A 173 -1.78 19.55 0.47
CA GLU A 173 -0.61 19.82 1.31
C GLU A 173 0.41 18.68 1.26
N ILE A 174 -0.04 17.42 1.20
CA ILE A 174 0.86 16.26 1.06
C ILE A 174 1.58 16.33 -0.28
N LEU A 175 0.87 16.56 -1.38
CA LEU A 175 1.43 16.63 -2.72
C LEU A 175 2.39 17.82 -2.88
N GLU A 176 2.07 18.96 -2.26
CA GLU A 176 2.97 20.12 -2.22
C GLU A 176 4.31 19.81 -1.56
N VAL A 177 4.34 18.97 -0.51
CA VAL A 177 5.60 18.52 0.10
C VAL A 177 6.47 17.79 -0.92
N PHE A 178 5.90 16.94 -1.77
CA PHE A 178 6.65 16.22 -2.81
C PHE A 178 7.15 17.16 -3.90
N GLU A 179 6.27 18.03 -4.41
CA GLU A 179 6.60 19.01 -5.46
C GLU A 179 7.72 19.95 -5.02
N HIS A 180 7.69 20.43 -3.77
CA HIS A 180 8.75 21.29 -3.23
C HIS A 180 10.13 20.62 -3.18
N HIS A 181 10.18 19.28 -3.21
CA HIS A 181 11.42 18.51 -3.24
C HIS A 181 11.71 17.90 -4.62
N GLY A 182 11.06 18.41 -5.67
CA GLY A 182 11.30 18.02 -7.06
C GLY A 182 10.74 16.65 -7.43
N VAL A 183 9.79 16.12 -6.65
CA VAL A 183 9.08 14.88 -6.95
C VAL A 183 7.69 15.23 -7.43
N SER A 184 7.50 15.24 -8.75
CA SER A 184 6.22 15.61 -9.37
C SER A 184 5.38 14.41 -9.80
N GLY A 185 4.09 14.66 -10.02
CA GLY A 185 3.15 13.63 -10.51
C GLY A 185 2.85 12.53 -9.48
N VAL A 186 2.96 12.85 -8.20
CA VAL A 186 2.59 11.95 -7.09
C VAL A 186 1.07 11.96 -6.91
N VAL A 187 0.49 10.79 -6.63
CA VAL A 187 -0.92 10.60 -6.28
C VAL A 187 -1.00 10.20 -4.82
N ALA A 188 -1.94 10.80 -4.08
CA ALA A 188 -2.25 10.36 -2.72
C ALA A 188 -3.38 9.34 -2.75
N GLU A 189 -3.17 8.17 -2.14
CA GLU A 189 -4.18 7.13 -1.98
C GLU A 189 -4.33 6.75 -0.51
N PHE A 190 -5.56 6.78 -0.03
CA PHE A 190 -5.90 6.48 1.35
C PHE A 190 -6.78 5.24 1.43
N TYR A 191 -6.39 4.35 2.34
CA TYR A 191 -7.12 3.12 2.64
C TYR A 191 -7.13 2.87 4.15
N GLU A 192 -8.04 2.02 4.60
CA GLU A 192 -8.07 1.58 5.99
C GLU A 192 -7.24 0.30 6.17
N ALA A 193 -6.46 0.24 7.24
CA ALA A 193 -5.77 -0.98 7.63
C ALA A 193 -5.59 -1.09 9.14
N THR A 194 -5.63 -2.31 9.64
CA THR A 194 -5.25 -2.66 11.02
C THR A 194 -3.85 -3.25 11.04
N ILE A 195 -3.00 -2.77 11.95
CA ILE A 195 -1.69 -3.37 12.16
C ILE A 195 -1.88 -4.60 13.06
N GLU A 196 -1.61 -5.78 12.52
CA GLU A 196 -1.48 -6.98 13.35
C GLU A 196 -0.01 -7.13 13.79
N ARG A 197 0.20 -7.10 15.10
CA ARG A 197 1.54 -7.32 15.65
C ARG A 197 1.80 -8.82 15.66
N LEU A 198 2.55 -9.31 14.67
CA LEU A 198 3.04 -10.68 14.70
C LEU A 198 3.91 -10.86 15.96
N GLY A 199 3.46 -11.70 16.89
CA GLY A 199 4.22 -12.06 18.07
C GLY A 199 5.55 -12.67 17.64
N GLY A 200 6.64 -11.93 17.78
CA GLY A 200 7.96 -12.44 17.47
C GLY A 200 8.22 -13.71 18.28
N ARG A 201 8.77 -14.75 17.63
CA ARG A 201 9.30 -15.90 18.38
C ARG A 201 10.31 -15.35 19.39
N HIS A 202 10.27 -15.88 20.62
CA HIS A 202 11.25 -15.55 21.65
C HIS A 202 12.65 -15.71 21.04
N LEU A 203 13.42 -14.63 21.00
CA LEU A 203 14.84 -14.71 20.66
C LEU A 203 15.52 -15.58 21.72
N MET A 204 16.42 -16.47 21.28
CA MET A 204 17.05 -17.47 22.15
C MET A 204 17.66 -16.83 23.41
N HIS A 205 17.57 -17.56 24.53
CA HIS A 205 18.13 -17.14 25.81
C HIS A 205 19.64 -16.88 25.67
N ASN A 206 20.13 -15.76 26.22
CA ASN A 206 21.57 -15.52 26.32
C ASN A 206 22.21 -16.62 27.18
N VAL A 207 23.22 -17.30 26.65
CA VAL A 207 24.08 -18.15 27.49
C VAL A 207 25.04 -17.19 28.20
N ASP A 208 24.89 -17.05 29.51
CA ASP A 208 25.91 -16.39 30.33
C ASP A 208 27.17 -17.26 30.31
N GLU A 209 28.20 -16.86 29.56
CA GLU A 209 29.56 -17.33 29.78
C GLU A 209 30.16 -16.64 31.00
N THR A 210 29.60 -16.91 32.18
CA THR A 210 30.33 -16.77 33.44
C THR A 210 30.74 -18.16 33.92
N SER A 211 31.77 -18.70 33.27
CA SER A 211 32.63 -19.71 33.86
C SER A 211 34.08 -19.21 33.82
N ALA A 212 34.33 -18.13 34.56
CA ALA A 212 35.67 -17.84 35.05
C ALA A 212 36.01 -18.83 36.19
N ARG A 213 37.00 -19.68 35.90
CA ARG A 213 37.76 -20.65 36.73
C ARG A 213 37.62 -20.60 38.26
N PRO A 214 37.74 -21.76 38.92
CA PRO A 214 38.46 -21.88 40.19
C PRO A 214 39.95 -22.18 39.94
N THR A 215 40.79 -21.33 40.52
CA THR A 215 42.21 -21.54 40.82
C THR A 215 42.33 -22.72 41.79
N GLU A 216 43.17 -23.72 41.49
CA GLU A 216 43.56 -24.73 42.48
C GLU A 216 45.02 -24.51 42.88
N THR A 217 45.18 -24.17 44.15
CA THR A 217 46.46 -24.07 44.87
C THR A 217 46.73 -25.42 45.51
N ARG A 218 47.85 -26.08 45.16
CA ARG A 218 48.77 -26.72 46.13
C ARG A 218 50.09 -27.09 45.46
#